data_AF-A0A5P6A9R8-F1
#
_entry.id   AF-A0A5P6A9R8-F1
#
_cell.length_a   1.000
_cell.length_b   1.000
_cell.length_c   1.000
_cell.angle_alpha   90.00
_cell.angle_beta   90.00
_cell.angle_gamma   90.00
#
_symmetry.space_group_name_H-M   'P 1'
#
loop_
_entity.id
_entity.type
_entity.pdbx_description
1 polymer ?
#
loop_
_entity_poly.entity_id
_entity_poly.type
_entity_poly.pdbx_seq_one_letter_code
_entity_poly.pdbx_strand_id
1 'polypeptide(L)'
;MQSQLGGMVAGNPWLAKGEAKVILNEVNSRDPSRLNGMIEVAGKSPVVIANPSGITCNGRGFINANRATLTTGQAQLTNGSLTGYQVERGEVTIEGAGMDSSAADYTDIIARSVKVNAGLWAKDLQVTTGRNRVDAAHERIENRR
;
A
#
# COMPACT_ATOMS: atom_id res chain seq x y z
N MET A 1 5.06 -5.50 22.85
CA MET A 1 6.24 -5.34 21.98
C MET A 1 6.62 -3.87 21.90
N GLN A 2 7.88 -3.56 21.62
CA GLN A 2 8.33 -2.18 21.43
C GLN A 2 8.21 -1.83 19.94
N SER A 3 7.41 -0.82 19.59
CA SER A 3 7.37 -0.20 18.27
C SER A 3 8.17 1.10 18.25
N GLN A 4 8.53 1.57 17.06
CA GLN A 4 9.36 2.76 16.84
C GLN A 4 8.56 4.05 17.01
N LEU A 5 7.35 4.11 16.46
CA LEU A 5 6.49 5.29 16.50
C LEU A 5 5.58 5.31 17.73
N GLY A 6 5.09 4.15 18.14
CA GLY A 6 4.03 4.01 19.15
C GLY A 6 4.51 3.64 20.56
N GLY A 7 5.80 3.39 20.75
CA GLY A 7 6.31 2.96 22.06
C GLY A 7 5.94 1.50 22.38
N MET A 8 5.61 1.22 23.63
CA MET A 8 5.16 -0.12 24.04
C MET A 8 3.71 -0.37 23.60
N VAL A 9 3.53 -1.38 22.73
CA VAL A 9 2.23 -1.78 22.18
C VAL A 9 1.89 -3.20 22.65
N ALA A 10 0.68 -3.39 23.18
CA ALA A 10 0.17 -4.70 23.58
C ALA A 10 -0.16 -5.59 22.36
N GLY A 11 -0.18 -6.90 22.55
CA GLY A 11 -0.56 -7.84 21.48
C GLY A 11 -2.00 -7.65 21.02
N ASN A 12 -2.26 -7.83 19.72
CA ASN A 12 -3.61 -7.73 19.18
C ASN A 12 -4.43 -9.00 19.54
N PRO A 13 -5.49 -8.90 20.37
CA PRO A 13 -6.28 -10.07 20.77
C PRO A 13 -7.00 -10.75 19.60
N TRP A 14 -7.23 -10.02 18.49
CA TRP A 14 -7.87 -10.55 17.28
C TRP A 14 -6.93 -11.43 16.43
N LEU A 15 -5.64 -11.46 16.76
CA LEU A 15 -4.63 -12.32 16.14
C LEU A 15 -4.33 -13.58 16.97
N ALA A 16 -5.21 -13.95 17.91
CA ALA A 16 -5.02 -15.15 18.75
C ALA A 16 -4.84 -16.46 17.96
N LYS A 17 -5.26 -16.48 16.68
CA LYS A 17 -5.13 -17.63 15.76
C LYS A 17 -3.90 -17.55 14.84
N GLY A 18 -3.05 -16.54 14.99
CA GLY A 18 -1.85 -16.33 14.17
C GLY A 18 -1.76 -14.92 13.61
N GLU A 19 -0.57 -14.57 13.13
CA GLU A 19 -0.28 -13.26 12.53
C GLU A 19 -0.97 -13.08 11.16
N ALA A 20 -1.21 -11.82 10.79
CA ALA A 20 -1.80 -11.50 9.50
C ALA A 20 -0.85 -11.81 8.34
N LYS A 21 -1.37 -12.48 7.30
CA LYS A 21 -0.62 -12.72 6.04
C LYS A 21 -0.45 -11.45 5.21
N VAL A 22 -1.42 -10.53 5.30
CA VAL A 22 -1.42 -9.21 4.68
C VAL A 22 -2.33 -8.29 5.51
N ILE A 23 -1.96 -7.02 5.64
CA ILE A 23 -2.79 -5.98 6.25
C ILE A 23 -3.35 -5.11 5.12
N LEU A 24 -4.63 -5.32 4.79
CA LEU A 24 -5.35 -4.52 3.80
C LEU A 24 -6.09 -3.37 4.49
N ASN A 25 -5.72 -2.13 4.16
CA ASN A 25 -6.46 -0.92 4.53
C ASN A 25 -7.20 -0.40 3.30
N GLU A 26 -8.50 -0.69 3.23
CA GLU A 26 -9.35 -0.28 2.10
C GLU A 26 -10.22 0.92 2.49
N VAL A 27 -10.14 1.99 1.69
CA VAL A 27 -10.98 3.18 1.83
C VAL A 27 -12.06 3.15 0.74
N ASN A 28 -13.31 3.10 1.17
CA ASN A 28 -14.48 3.05 0.28
C ASN A 28 -15.26 4.38 0.24
N SER A 29 -14.61 5.51 0.53
CA SER A 29 -15.18 6.84 0.42
C SER A 29 -14.79 7.52 -0.90
N ARG A 30 -15.35 8.71 -1.15
CA ARG A 30 -14.96 9.56 -2.29
C ARG A 30 -13.69 10.38 -2.02
N ASP A 31 -13.19 10.35 -0.79
CA ASP A 31 -12.06 11.18 -0.38
C ASP A 31 -10.74 10.44 -0.61
N PRO A 32 -9.73 11.11 -1.19
CA PRO A 32 -8.40 10.52 -1.34
C PRO A 32 -7.68 10.40 0.01
N SER A 33 -6.76 9.44 0.09
CA SER A 33 -5.89 9.26 1.26
C SER A 33 -4.71 10.22 1.20
N ARG A 34 -4.34 10.82 2.34
CA ARG A 34 -3.12 11.63 2.49
C ARG A 34 -2.18 10.97 3.48
N LEU A 35 -1.04 10.49 2.98
CA LEU A 35 0.00 9.85 3.76
C LEU A 35 1.10 10.87 4.05
N ASN A 36 0.97 11.54 5.20
CA ASN A 36 1.88 12.59 5.67
C ASN A 36 2.84 12.07 6.77
N GLY A 37 2.95 10.75 6.91
CA GLY A 37 3.57 10.09 8.06
C GLY A 37 4.05 8.66 7.77
N MET A 38 4.89 8.10 8.64
CA MET A 38 5.39 6.74 8.49
C MET A 38 4.25 5.82 8.90
N ILE A 39 4.06 4.76 8.14
CA ILE A 39 3.14 3.68 8.47
C ILE A 39 3.98 2.56 9.09
N GLU A 40 3.78 2.28 10.36
CA GLU A 40 4.48 1.22 11.07
C GLU A 40 3.58 0.02 11.31
N VAL A 41 4.08 -1.17 10.99
CA VAL A 41 3.54 -2.43 11.48
C VAL A 41 4.21 -2.76 12.81
N ALA A 42 3.44 -2.79 13.90
CA ALA A 42 3.87 -3.39 15.15
C ALA A 42 3.85 -4.92 14.98
N GLY A 43 4.95 -5.45 14.45
CA GLY A 43 5.12 -6.85 14.03
C GLY A 43 5.90 -6.89 12.72
N LYS A 44 5.59 -7.85 11.84
CA LYS A 44 6.05 -7.83 10.44
C LYS A 44 4.99 -8.44 9.53
N SER A 45 4.50 -7.67 8.56
CA SER A 45 3.51 -8.15 7.59
C SER A 45 3.48 -7.24 6.35
N PRO A 46 3.14 -7.77 5.16
CA PRO A 46 2.83 -6.94 4.00
C PRO A 46 1.69 -5.96 4.28
N VAL A 47 1.79 -4.72 3.78
CA VAL A 47 0.77 -3.68 3.94
C VAL A 47 0.26 -3.24 2.58
N VAL A 48 -1.06 -3.12 2.47
CA VAL A 48 -1.75 -2.56 1.31
C VAL A 48 -2.58 -1.37 1.75
N ILE A 49 -2.42 -0.24 1.08
CA ILE A 49 -3.31 0.92 1.16
C ILE A 49 -4.07 1.01 -0.17
N ALA A 50 -5.37 0.72 -0.13
CA ALA A 50 -6.24 0.73 -1.31
C ALA A 50 -7.25 1.87 -1.21
N ASN A 51 -7.17 2.84 -2.12
CA ASN A 51 -8.14 3.92 -2.21
C ASN A 51 -8.39 4.32 -3.68
N PRO A 52 -9.51 3.89 -4.27
CA PRO A 52 -9.88 4.26 -5.65
C PRO A 52 -10.11 5.75 -5.89
N SER A 53 -10.24 6.56 -4.85
CA SER A 53 -10.36 8.02 -4.97
C SER A 53 -9.01 8.72 -5.11
N GLY A 54 -7.90 8.03 -4.81
CA GLY A 54 -6.53 8.52 -4.95
C GLY A 54 -5.72 8.43 -3.65
N ILE A 55 -4.40 8.53 -3.78
CA ILE A 55 -3.45 8.50 -2.65
C ILE A 55 -2.39 9.56 -2.88
N THR A 56 -2.20 10.45 -1.93
CA THR A 56 -1.09 11.42 -1.93
C THR A 56 -0.09 11.05 -0.84
N CYS A 57 1.19 10.91 -1.19
CA CYS A 57 2.29 10.76 -0.25
C CYS A 57 3.09 12.06 -0.18
N ASN A 58 3.20 12.60 1.03
CA ASN A 58 4.00 13.78 1.32
C ASN A 58 4.80 13.54 2.60
N GLY A 59 5.90 12.81 2.44
CA GLY A 59 7.05 12.93 3.32
C GLY A 59 7.50 11.69 4.07
N ARG A 60 6.92 10.50 3.86
CA ARG A 60 7.23 9.28 4.63
C ARG A 60 6.83 8.01 3.87
N GLY A 61 7.20 6.83 4.38
CA GLY A 61 6.79 5.53 3.83
C GLY A 61 6.52 4.50 4.93
N PHE A 62 7.17 3.33 4.88
CA PHE A 62 6.77 2.18 5.67
C PHE A 62 7.86 1.69 6.63
N ILE A 63 7.46 1.25 7.82
CA ILE A 63 8.33 0.61 8.83
C ILE A 63 7.80 -0.80 9.08
N ASN A 64 8.70 -1.79 9.06
CA ASN A 64 8.41 -3.21 9.29
C ASN A 64 7.40 -3.84 8.29
N ALA A 65 7.20 -3.23 7.12
CA ALA A 65 6.50 -3.85 6.01
C ALA A 65 7.53 -4.43 5.05
N ASN A 66 7.57 -5.76 4.88
CA ASN A 66 8.45 -6.39 3.88
C ASN A 66 8.00 -6.09 2.44
N ARG A 67 6.70 -5.90 2.22
CA ARG A 67 6.11 -5.39 1.00
C ARG A 67 5.11 -4.30 1.33
N ALA A 68 5.17 -3.19 0.60
CA ALA A 68 4.21 -2.10 0.71
C ALA A 68 3.55 -1.82 -0.64
N THR A 69 2.22 -1.86 -0.69
CA THR A 69 1.46 -1.61 -1.92
C THR A 69 0.56 -0.39 -1.74
N LEU A 70 0.74 0.61 -2.59
CA LEU A 70 -0.20 1.73 -2.76
C LEU A 70 -1.02 1.47 -4.00
N THR A 71 -2.35 1.40 -3.87
CA THR A 71 -3.21 1.12 -5.02
C THR A 71 -4.45 2.00 -5.09
N THR A 72 -4.80 2.45 -6.29
CA THR A 72 -6.14 3.02 -6.57
C THR A 72 -7.09 1.99 -7.16
N GLY A 73 -6.66 0.73 -7.21
CA GLY A 73 -7.54 -0.38 -7.52
C GLY A 73 -8.43 -0.76 -6.34
N GLN A 74 -9.63 -1.21 -6.65
CA GLN A 74 -10.48 -1.88 -5.67
C GLN A 74 -9.90 -3.26 -5.37
N ALA A 75 -9.72 -3.58 -4.09
CA ALA A 75 -9.19 -4.87 -3.68
C ALA A 75 -10.15 -6.00 -4.05
N GLN A 76 -9.62 -7.11 -4.57
CA GLN A 76 -10.40 -8.29 -4.96
C GLN A 76 -10.15 -9.40 -3.94
N LEU A 77 -11.19 -9.82 -3.23
CA LEU A 77 -11.13 -10.87 -2.22
C LEU A 77 -11.86 -12.12 -2.69
N THR A 78 -11.23 -13.28 -2.53
CA THR A 78 -11.86 -14.61 -2.73
C THR A 78 -11.66 -15.42 -1.46
N ASN A 79 -12.75 -15.86 -0.82
CA ASN A 79 -12.70 -16.62 0.43
C ASN A 79 -11.82 -15.96 1.51
N GLY A 80 -11.88 -14.64 1.63
CA GLY A 80 -11.09 -13.86 2.59
C GLY A 80 -9.61 -13.67 2.22
N SER A 81 -9.16 -14.19 1.08
CA SER A 81 -7.80 -13.99 0.58
C SER A 81 -7.76 -12.89 -0.47
N LEU A 82 -6.76 -12.02 -0.38
CA LEU A 82 -6.47 -11.01 -1.39
C LEU A 82 -5.94 -11.67 -2.66
N THR A 83 -6.64 -11.46 -3.77
CA THR A 83 -6.31 -12.06 -5.08
C THR A 83 -5.82 -11.04 -6.09
N GLY A 84 -6.12 -9.76 -5.90
CA GLY A 84 -5.61 -8.70 -6.76
C GLY A 84 -6.33 -7.37 -6.58
N TYR A 85 -6.16 -6.50 -7.58
CA TYR A 85 -6.63 -5.13 -7.60
C TYR A 85 -7.26 -4.82 -8.96
N GLN A 86 -8.45 -4.24 -8.95
CA GLN A 86 -9.14 -3.77 -10.16
C GLN A 86 -9.02 -2.25 -10.26
N VAL A 87 -8.20 -1.76 -11.19
CA VAL A 87 -7.89 -0.33 -11.35
C VAL A 87 -8.77 0.30 -12.42
N GLU A 88 -9.56 1.31 -12.03
CA GLU A 88 -10.44 2.05 -12.96
C GLU A 88 -10.12 3.55 -13.03
N ARG A 89 -9.75 4.12 -11.88
CA ARG A 89 -9.58 5.56 -11.66
C ARG A 89 -8.59 5.83 -10.53
N GLY A 90 -8.42 7.09 -10.18
CA GLY A 90 -7.58 7.56 -9.07
C GLY A 90 -6.13 7.76 -9.48
N GLU A 91 -5.49 8.72 -8.82
CA GLU A 91 -4.08 9.02 -9.00
C GLU A 91 -3.29 8.72 -7.72
N VAL A 92 -2.08 8.19 -7.87
CA VAL A 92 -1.09 8.20 -6.79
C VAL A 92 -0.15 9.38 -7.02
N THR A 93 -0.07 10.29 -6.07
CA THR A 93 0.77 11.49 -6.15
C THR A 93 1.86 11.44 -5.08
N ILE A 94 3.12 11.57 -5.50
CA ILE A 94 4.27 11.70 -4.62
C ILE A 94 4.75 13.14 -4.70
N GLU A 95 4.69 13.87 -3.60
CA GLU A 95 4.96 15.31 -3.56
C GLU A 95 5.63 15.76 -2.27
N GLY A 96 6.01 17.05 -2.20
CA GLY A 96 6.62 17.65 -1.02
C GLY A 96 7.87 16.90 -0.56
N ALA A 97 7.84 16.36 0.66
CA ALA A 97 8.96 15.61 1.23
C ALA A 97 9.14 14.19 0.64
N GLY A 98 8.29 13.78 -0.31
CA GLY A 98 8.48 12.55 -1.08
C GLY A 98 7.95 11.29 -0.42
N MET A 99 8.52 10.14 -0.78
CA MET A 99 8.18 8.83 -0.25
C MET A 99 9.44 8.03 0.03
N ASP A 100 9.67 7.64 1.28
CA ASP A 100 10.77 6.76 1.68
C ASP A 100 10.26 5.38 2.07
N SER A 101 10.35 4.45 1.13
CA SER A 101 10.04 3.03 1.28
C SER A 101 11.29 2.15 1.34
N SER A 102 12.46 2.74 1.65
CA SER A 102 13.75 2.02 1.67
C SER A 102 13.83 0.92 2.74
N ALA A 103 12.97 0.98 3.77
CA ALA A 103 12.88 -0.08 4.77
C ALA A 103 12.08 -1.31 4.30
N ALA A 104 11.27 -1.18 3.24
CA ALA A 104 10.58 -2.30 2.62
C ALA A 104 11.48 -2.99 1.59
N ASP A 105 11.31 -4.31 1.42
CA ASP A 105 12.04 -5.06 0.38
C ASP A 105 11.41 -4.82 -0.99
N TYR A 106 10.08 -4.72 -1.05
CA TYR A 106 9.32 -4.45 -2.27
C TYR A 106 8.31 -3.32 -2.07
N THR A 107 8.20 -2.45 -3.06
CA THR A 107 7.20 -1.38 -3.10
C THR A 107 6.43 -1.43 -4.42
N ASP A 108 5.11 -1.51 -4.32
CA ASP A 108 4.22 -1.54 -5.47
C ASP A 108 3.39 -0.26 -5.51
N ILE A 109 3.32 0.39 -6.68
CA ILE A 109 2.36 1.46 -6.97
C ILE A 109 1.48 1.01 -8.13
N ILE A 110 0.20 0.77 -7.85
CA ILE A 110 -0.76 0.23 -8.81
C ILE A 110 -1.93 1.22 -8.95
N ALA A 111 -1.94 2.04 -10.00
CA ALA A 111 -2.90 3.15 -10.06
C ALA A 111 -3.37 3.48 -11.47
N ARG A 112 -4.46 4.27 -11.61
CA ARG A 112 -4.87 4.69 -12.96
C ARG A 112 -3.83 5.65 -13.56
N SER A 113 -3.33 6.58 -12.76
CA SER A 113 -2.18 7.43 -13.07
C SER A 113 -1.27 7.56 -11.85
N VAL A 114 -0.01 7.89 -12.10
CA VAL A 114 0.98 8.18 -11.06
C VAL A 114 1.68 9.48 -11.39
N LYS A 115 1.81 10.36 -10.40
CA LYS A 115 2.50 11.64 -10.50
C LYS A 115 3.63 11.70 -9.49
N VAL A 116 4.87 11.79 -9.96
CA VAL A 116 6.06 11.86 -9.09
C VAL A 116 6.71 13.23 -9.23
N ASN A 117 6.52 14.08 -8.22
CA ASN A 117 7.00 15.46 -8.15
C ASN A 117 8.07 15.66 -7.05
N ALA A 118 8.42 14.62 -6.31
CA ALA A 118 9.39 14.63 -5.22
C ALA A 118 10.19 13.33 -5.20
N GLY A 119 11.15 13.23 -4.28
CA GLY A 119 11.98 12.03 -4.13
C GLY A 119 11.14 10.79 -3.80
N LEU A 120 11.47 9.67 -4.44
CA LEU A 120 10.93 8.35 -4.13
C LEU A 120 12.12 7.40 -3.95
N TRP A 121 12.25 6.83 -2.75
CA TRP A 121 13.31 5.90 -2.40
C TRP A 121 12.71 4.53 -2.08
N ALA A 122 13.19 3.49 -2.75
CA ALA A 122 12.77 2.10 -2.55
C ALA A 122 13.91 1.17 -2.94
N LYS A 123 13.96 -0.04 -2.36
CA LYS A 123 14.91 -1.09 -2.77
C LYS A 123 14.52 -1.70 -4.11
N ASP A 124 13.27 -2.17 -4.19
CA ASP A 124 12.64 -2.66 -5.41
C ASP A 124 11.29 -1.92 -5.57
N LEU A 125 11.11 -1.27 -6.72
CA LEU A 125 9.91 -0.50 -7.04
C LEU A 125 9.29 -1.03 -8.32
N GLN A 126 8.02 -1.41 -8.24
CA GLN A 126 7.20 -1.71 -9.40
C GLN A 126 6.04 -0.73 -9.50
N VAL A 127 5.86 -0.16 -10.70
CA VAL A 127 4.80 0.80 -10.97
C VAL A 127 3.97 0.33 -12.16
N THR A 128 2.69 0.07 -11.92
CA THR A 128 1.71 -0.25 -12.96
C THR A 128 0.70 0.88 -13.07
N THR A 129 0.55 1.42 -14.28
CA THR A 129 -0.44 2.46 -14.58
C THR A 129 -1.43 2.01 -15.65
N GLY A 130 -2.63 2.59 -15.66
CA GLY A 130 -3.67 2.21 -16.63
C GLY A 130 -4.96 1.71 -15.98
N ARG A 131 -5.94 1.37 -16.81
CA ARG A 131 -7.11 0.60 -16.37
C ARG A 131 -6.80 -0.88 -16.54
N ASN A 132 -6.40 -1.55 -15.47
CA ASN A 132 -5.92 -2.93 -15.54
C ASN A 132 -6.44 -3.72 -14.34
N ARG A 133 -6.36 -5.04 -14.44
CA ARG A 133 -6.39 -5.94 -13.29
C ARG A 133 -4.98 -6.40 -13.00
N VAL A 134 -4.58 -6.31 -11.73
CA VAL A 134 -3.25 -6.74 -11.27
C VAL A 134 -3.44 -7.77 -10.18
N ASP A 135 -2.73 -8.90 -10.22
CA ASP A 135 -2.81 -9.89 -9.15
C ASP A 135 -2.12 -9.41 -7.85
N ALA A 136 -2.41 -10.07 -6.74
CA ALA A 136 -1.93 -9.64 -5.43
C ALA A 136 -0.40 -9.69 -5.28
N ALA A 137 0.27 -10.55 -6.07
CA ALA A 137 1.73 -10.68 -6.12
C ALA A 137 2.41 -9.64 -7.03
N HIS A 138 1.63 -8.90 -7.83
CA HIS A 138 2.12 -7.96 -8.85
C HIS A 138 2.95 -8.65 -9.96
N GLU A 139 2.62 -9.90 -10.29
CA GLU A 139 3.30 -10.68 -11.33
C GLU A 139 2.50 -10.76 -12.63
N ARG A 140 1.17 -10.55 -12.55
CA ARG A 140 0.26 -10.65 -13.69
C ARG A 140 -0.56 -9.38 -13.84
N ILE A 141 -0.49 -8.79 -15.02
CA ILE A 141 -1.21 -7.57 -15.38
C ILE A 141 -2.09 -7.86 -16.60
N GLU A 142 -3.39 -7.68 -16.44
CA GLU A 142 -4.39 -7.81 -17.51
C GLU A 142 -4.95 -6.43 -17.84
N ASN A 143 -4.56 -5.89 -19.00
CA ASN A 143 -5.00 -4.57 -19.44
C ASN A 143 -6.48 -4.60 -19.84
N ARG A 144 -7.24 -3.59 -19.40
CA ARG A 144 -8.60 -3.35 -19.90
C ARG A 144 -8.57 -2.30 -21.00
N ARG A 145 -9.27 -2.59 -22.08
CA ARG A 145 -9.48 -1.65 -23.20
C ARG A 145 -10.41 -0.51 -22.77
#